data_AF-A0A847ZSN1-F1
#
_entry.id   AF-A0A847ZSN1-F1
#
_cell.length_a   1.000
_cell.length_b   1.000
_cell.length_c   1.000
_cell.angle_alpha   90.00
_cell.angle_beta   90.00
_cell.angle_gamma   90.00
#
_symmetry.space_group_name_H-M   'P 1'
#
loop_
_entity.id
_entity.type
_entity.pdbx_description
1 polymer ?
#
loop_
_entity_poly.entity_id
_entity_poly.type
_entity_poly.pdbx_seq_one_letter_code
_entity_poly.pdbx_strand_id
1 'polypeptide(L)'
;WTRMEEFVQAARGADPLRVIRPEFRKTLHIVQSAGLKTAILSNELDLFYGADFRDRLPFLRSFDLIIDATYTNVLKPDPRAYHFISDGLRLAPEQCVFVDDQLKNIVGAQAVGMTTVHFDVAHPRQSYEDALAHFGLRYQE
;
A
#
# COMPACT_ATOMS: atom_id res chain seq x y z
N TRP A 1 -8.37 -22.21 -15.06
CA TRP A 1 -8.46 -20.74 -15.24
C TRP A 1 -7.43 -20.30 -16.25
N THR A 2 -7.77 -19.34 -17.10
CA THR A 2 -6.88 -18.83 -18.17
C THR A 2 -6.34 -17.43 -17.89
N ARG A 3 -6.91 -16.73 -16.90
CA ARG A 3 -6.45 -15.42 -16.43
C ARG A 3 -6.17 -15.45 -14.92
N MET A 4 -5.23 -14.62 -14.46
CA MET A 4 -4.85 -14.54 -13.04
C MET A 4 -6.03 -14.14 -12.15
N GLU A 5 -6.84 -13.17 -12.59
CA GLU A 5 -8.07 -12.74 -11.92
C GLU A 5 -9.02 -13.91 -11.60
N GLU A 6 -9.23 -14.81 -12.57
CA GLU A 6 -10.11 -15.98 -12.42
C GLU A 6 -9.58 -16.96 -11.37
N PHE A 7 -8.25 -17.14 -11.31
CA PHE A 7 -7.60 -17.94 -10.26
C PHE A 7 -7.80 -17.30 -8.88
N VAL A 8 -7.58 -16.00 -8.76
CA VAL A 8 -7.70 -15.28 -7.48
C VAL A 8 -9.13 -15.31 -6.96
N GLN A 9 -10.12 -15.06 -7.80
CA GLN A 9 -11.54 -15.10 -7.43
C GLN A 9 -11.95 -16.49 -6.92
N ALA A 10 -11.48 -17.56 -7.56
CA ALA A 10 -11.80 -18.91 -7.14
C ALA A 10 -11.05 -19.35 -5.87
N ALA A 11 -9.81 -18.89 -5.67
CA ALA A 11 -9.00 -19.25 -4.50
C ALA A 11 -9.36 -18.46 -3.24
N ARG A 12 -9.76 -17.19 -3.36
CA ARG A 12 -10.01 -16.27 -2.23
C ARG A 12 -11.48 -15.93 -2.02
N GLY A 13 -12.36 -16.42 -2.89
CA GLY A 13 -13.77 -16.07 -2.90
C GLY A 13 -14.05 -14.73 -3.59
N ALA A 14 -15.32 -14.49 -3.90
CA ALA A 14 -15.77 -13.35 -4.71
C ALA A 14 -15.90 -12.02 -3.94
N ASP A 15 -15.63 -12.01 -2.62
CA ASP A 15 -15.73 -10.83 -1.77
C ASP A 15 -14.34 -10.30 -1.36
N PRO A 16 -13.81 -9.29 -2.08
CA PRO A 16 -12.56 -8.59 -1.76
C PRO A 16 -12.47 -8.08 -0.32
N LEU A 17 -13.59 -7.71 0.31
CA LEU A 17 -13.55 -7.10 1.64
C LEU A 17 -13.14 -8.10 2.72
N ARG A 18 -13.39 -9.40 2.50
CA ARG A 18 -13.01 -10.46 3.44
C ARG A 18 -11.51 -10.68 3.54
N VAL A 19 -10.74 -10.26 2.54
CA VAL A 19 -9.28 -10.39 2.54
C VAL A 19 -8.57 -9.15 3.10
N ILE A 20 -9.31 -8.07 3.38
CA ILE A 20 -8.75 -6.85 3.95
C ILE A 20 -8.60 -7.00 5.46
N ARG A 21 -7.37 -6.84 5.93
CA ARG A 21 -7.02 -6.95 7.35
C ARG A 21 -7.68 -5.81 8.16
N PRO A 22 -8.31 -6.09 9.31
CA PRO A 22 -8.91 -5.04 10.15
C PRO A 22 -7.88 -4.03 10.64
N GLU A 23 -6.64 -4.46 10.88
CA GLU A 23 -5.52 -3.60 11.28
C GLU A 23 -5.24 -2.53 10.24
N PHE A 24 -5.23 -2.89 8.95
CA PHE A 24 -5.06 -1.93 7.85
C PHE A 24 -6.15 -0.85 7.86
N ARG A 25 -7.42 -1.27 8.01
CA ARG A 25 -8.55 -0.31 8.02
C ARG A 25 -8.46 0.67 9.19
N LYS A 26 -8.07 0.18 10.37
CA LYS A 26 -7.85 1.02 11.55
C LYS A 26 -6.71 2.00 11.32
N THR A 27 -5.58 1.52 10.80
CA THR A 27 -4.42 2.38 10.48
C THR A 27 -4.79 3.46 9.47
N LEU A 28 -5.46 3.09 8.37
CA LEU A 28 -5.92 4.03 7.35
C LEU A 28 -6.80 5.12 7.95
N HIS A 29 -7.72 4.75 8.84
CA HIS A 29 -8.55 5.73 9.54
C HIS A 29 -7.72 6.66 10.43
N ILE A 30 -6.79 6.13 11.23
CA ILE A 30 -5.92 6.93 12.12
C ILE A 30 -5.11 7.96 11.33
N VAL A 31 -4.45 7.54 10.23
CA VAL A 31 -3.61 8.45 9.44
C VAL A 31 -4.45 9.52 8.72
N GLN A 32 -5.63 9.16 8.21
CA GLN A 32 -6.54 10.10 7.56
C GLN A 32 -7.13 11.11 8.56
N SER A 33 -7.52 10.67 9.75
CA SER A 33 -7.99 11.54 10.83
C SER A 33 -6.89 12.48 11.35
N ALA A 34 -5.62 12.10 11.23
CA ALA A 34 -4.48 12.96 11.53
C ALA A 34 -4.12 13.93 10.40
N GLY A 35 -4.83 13.89 9.27
CA GLY A 35 -4.56 14.76 8.10
C GLY A 35 -3.32 14.37 7.30
N LEU A 36 -2.82 13.15 7.47
CA LEU A 36 -1.70 12.63 6.67
C LEU A 36 -2.17 12.20 5.28
N LYS A 37 -1.33 12.46 4.27
CA LYS A 37 -1.56 11.96 2.91
C LYS A 37 -1.32 10.46 2.84
N THR A 38 -2.13 9.76 2.07
CA THR A 38 -2.00 8.32 1.85
C THR A 38 -1.84 8.00 0.37
N ALA A 39 -0.95 7.05 0.07
CA ALA A 39 -0.77 6.57 -1.29
C ALA A 39 -0.61 5.04 -1.35
N ILE A 40 -0.95 4.47 -2.51
CA ILE A 40 -0.69 3.07 -2.85
C ILE A 40 0.36 3.03 -3.95
N LEU A 41 1.41 2.23 -3.73
CA LEU A 41 2.38 1.87 -4.75
C LEU A 41 2.39 0.36 -4.93
N SER A 42 1.81 -0.14 -6.02
CA SER A 42 1.71 -1.57 -6.31
C SER A 42 2.35 -1.92 -7.65
N ASN A 43 2.95 -3.10 -7.74
CA ASN A 43 3.41 -3.61 -9.03
C ASN A 43 2.24 -4.18 -9.86
N GLU A 44 1.18 -4.70 -9.23
CA GLU A 44 0.19 -5.55 -9.90
C GLU A 44 -1.22 -5.45 -9.27
N LEU A 45 -1.67 -4.26 -8.82
CA LEU A 45 -2.95 -4.12 -8.11
C LEU A 45 -4.13 -4.54 -9.02
N ASP A 46 -4.24 -3.97 -10.21
CA ASP A 46 -5.36 -4.28 -11.10
C ASP A 46 -5.17 -5.60 -11.87
N LEU A 47 -3.92 -6.04 -12.05
CA LEU A 47 -3.61 -7.32 -12.71
C LEU A 47 -4.15 -8.53 -11.93
N PHE A 48 -4.09 -8.49 -10.58
CA PHE A 48 -4.57 -9.60 -9.76
C PHE A 48 -6.08 -9.61 -9.55
N TYR A 49 -6.73 -8.46 -9.65
CA TYR A 49 -8.09 -8.32 -9.14
C TYR A 49 -9.11 -7.76 -10.14
N GLY A 50 -8.67 -7.26 -11.30
CA GLY A 50 -9.53 -6.70 -12.36
C GLY A 50 -9.84 -5.22 -12.16
N ALA A 51 -10.15 -4.50 -13.24
CA ALA A 51 -10.43 -3.05 -13.19
C ALA A 51 -11.61 -2.68 -12.27
N ASP A 52 -12.62 -3.55 -12.21
CA ASP A 52 -13.80 -3.39 -11.33
C ASP A 52 -13.47 -3.59 -9.85
N PHE A 53 -12.28 -4.11 -9.51
CA PHE A 53 -11.86 -4.30 -8.12
C PHE A 53 -11.82 -3.00 -7.33
N ARG A 54 -11.40 -1.92 -7.99
CA ARG A 54 -11.35 -0.59 -7.37
C ARG A 54 -12.73 -0.12 -6.94
N ASP A 55 -13.76 -0.46 -7.69
CA ASP A 55 -15.15 -0.14 -7.36
C ASP A 55 -15.70 -0.98 -6.21
N ARG A 56 -15.16 -2.19 -6.01
CA ARG A 56 -15.55 -3.10 -4.93
C ARG A 56 -14.84 -2.84 -3.60
N LEU A 57 -13.81 -2.00 -3.60
CA LEU A 57 -13.07 -1.58 -2.41
C LEU A 57 -13.21 -0.07 -2.21
N PRO A 58 -14.32 0.41 -1.60
CA PRO A 58 -14.60 1.84 -1.46
C PRO A 58 -13.48 2.65 -0.79
N PHE A 59 -12.69 2.02 0.09
CA PHE A 59 -11.57 2.68 0.75
C PHE A 59 -10.45 3.09 -0.22
N LEU A 60 -10.32 2.45 -1.40
CA LEU A 60 -9.31 2.86 -2.38
C LEU A 60 -9.58 4.29 -2.89
N ARG A 61 -10.84 4.74 -2.88
CA ARG A 61 -11.23 6.09 -3.26
C ARG A 61 -10.84 7.16 -2.23
N SER A 62 -10.44 6.76 -1.02
CA SER A 62 -9.98 7.71 0.00
C SER A 62 -8.47 7.92 0.00
N PHE A 63 -7.72 7.23 -0.87
CA PHE A 63 -6.29 7.49 -1.06
C PHE A 63 -6.06 8.74 -1.92
N ASP A 64 -5.06 9.55 -1.57
CA ASP A 64 -4.69 10.73 -2.33
C ASP A 64 -4.03 10.38 -3.67
N LEU A 65 -3.36 9.23 -3.74
CA LEU A 65 -2.64 8.78 -4.93
C LEU A 65 -2.58 7.25 -5.01
N ILE A 66 -2.79 6.71 -6.21
CA ILE A 66 -2.58 5.29 -6.51
C ILE A 66 -1.66 5.20 -7.73
N ILE A 67 -0.49 4.60 -7.55
CA ILE A 67 0.44 4.23 -8.61
C ILE A 67 0.46 2.71 -8.73
N ASP A 68 0.13 2.23 -9.93
CA ASP A 68 0.11 0.81 -10.26
C ASP A 68 1.01 0.58 -11.49
N ALA A 69 2.00 -0.31 -11.35
CA ALA A 69 2.94 -0.61 -12.42
C ALA A 69 2.28 -1.26 -13.65
N THR A 70 1.05 -1.78 -13.52
CA THR A 70 0.21 -2.17 -14.65
C THR A 70 0.06 -1.05 -15.69
N TYR A 71 0.06 0.22 -15.26
CA TYR A 71 -0.06 1.38 -16.15
C TYR A 71 1.26 2.11 -16.40
N THR A 72 2.14 2.16 -15.40
CA THR A 72 3.42 2.89 -15.54
C THR A 72 4.51 2.07 -16.23
N ASN A 73 4.39 0.73 -16.24
CA ASN A 73 5.43 -0.23 -16.64
C ASN A 73 6.75 -0.08 -15.86
N VAL A 74 6.70 0.50 -14.66
CA VAL A 74 7.85 0.69 -13.78
C VAL A 74 7.55 0.04 -12.43
N LEU A 75 8.26 -1.05 -12.14
CA LEU A 75 8.05 -1.87 -10.96
C LEU A 75 9.03 -1.47 -9.85
N LYS A 76 8.59 -1.56 -8.59
CA LYS A 76 9.51 -1.63 -7.45
C LYS A 76 10.46 -2.82 -7.66
N PRO A 77 11.77 -2.68 -7.38
CA PRO A 77 12.42 -1.58 -6.66
C PRO A 77 13.10 -0.52 -7.57
N ASP A 78 12.62 -0.29 -8.79
CA ASP A 78 13.12 0.82 -9.62
C ASP A 78 12.89 2.16 -8.89
N PRO A 79 13.93 3.02 -8.71
CA PRO A 79 13.80 4.30 -8.03
C PRO A 79 12.65 5.18 -8.54
N ARG A 80 12.36 5.11 -9.84
CA ARG A 80 11.28 5.89 -10.46
C ARG A 80 9.90 5.54 -9.87
N ALA A 81 9.68 4.29 -9.48
CA ALA A 81 8.40 3.87 -8.87
C ALA A 81 8.11 4.63 -7.56
N TYR A 82 9.14 4.83 -6.74
CA TYR A 82 9.04 5.59 -5.49
C TYR A 82 8.92 7.09 -5.75
N HIS A 83 9.65 7.60 -6.75
CA HIS A 83 9.56 9.01 -7.13
C HIS A 83 8.18 9.42 -7.66
N PHE A 84 7.46 8.52 -8.33
CA PHE A 84 6.07 8.79 -8.70
C PHE A 84 5.17 9.10 -7.49
N ILE A 85 5.47 8.49 -6.33
CA ILE A 85 4.75 8.78 -5.09
C ILE A 85 5.16 10.14 -4.53
N SER A 86 6.47 10.40 -4.38
CA SER A 86 6.96 11.67 -3.82
C SER A 86 6.51 12.86 -4.67
N ASP A 87 6.61 12.75 -6.00
CA ASP A 87 6.25 13.80 -6.94
C ASP A 87 4.73 14.02 -6.97
N GLY A 88 3.95 12.93 -7.02
CA GLY A 88 2.49 12.99 -7.03
C GLY A 88 1.92 13.58 -5.74
N LEU A 89 2.50 13.26 -4.59
CA LEU A 89 2.11 13.82 -3.30
C LEU A 89 2.72 15.21 -3.04
N ARG A 90 3.72 15.64 -3.82
CA ARG A 90 4.53 16.84 -3.60
C ARG A 90 5.19 16.85 -2.22
N LEU A 91 5.81 15.74 -1.87
CA LEU A 91 6.54 15.53 -0.63
C LEU A 91 7.95 15.04 -0.96
N ALA A 92 8.94 15.40 -0.14
CA ALA A 92 10.26 14.78 -0.26
C ALA A 92 10.19 13.31 0.22
N PRO A 93 11.00 12.39 -0.34
CA PRO A 93 11.01 10.99 0.07
C PRO A 93 11.15 10.78 1.59
N GLU A 94 11.95 11.61 2.27
CA GLU A 94 12.20 11.55 3.71
C GLU A 94 10.94 11.87 4.55
N GLN A 95 9.93 12.48 3.95
CA GLN A 95 8.63 12.76 4.57
C GLN A 95 7.65 11.61 4.42
N CYS A 96 8.04 10.52 3.75
CA CYS A 96 7.19 9.35 3.51
C CYS A 96 7.66 8.16 4.38
N VAL A 97 6.68 7.43 4.92
CA VAL A 97 6.88 6.10 5.50
C VAL A 97 6.32 5.07 4.54
N PHE A 98 7.20 4.22 4.00
CA PHE A 98 6.85 3.16 3.05
C PHE A 98 6.73 1.82 3.77
N VAL A 99 5.61 1.13 3.56
CA VAL A 99 5.29 -0.16 4.20
C VAL A 99 5.12 -1.20 3.11
N ASP A 100 5.90 -2.28 3.15
CA ASP A 100 5.88 -3.35 2.14
C ASP A 100 6.39 -4.66 2.74
N ASP A 101 5.86 -5.81 2.32
CA ASP A 101 6.23 -7.14 2.81
C ASP A 101 7.48 -7.70 2.11
N GLN A 102 7.83 -7.17 0.93
CA GLN A 102 8.99 -7.63 0.18
C GLN A 102 10.23 -6.83 0.53
N LEU A 103 11.22 -7.49 1.13
CA LEU A 103 12.48 -6.86 1.54
C LEU A 103 13.19 -6.10 0.40
N LYS A 104 13.12 -6.60 -0.84
CA LYS A 104 13.69 -5.89 -2.01
C LYS A 104 13.05 -4.52 -2.23
N ASN A 105 11.75 -4.38 -1.97
CA ASN A 105 11.02 -3.12 -2.11
C ASN A 105 11.36 -2.17 -0.98
N ILE A 106 11.59 -2.70 0.23
CA ILE A 106 12.09 -1.93 1.38
C ILE A 106 13.47 -1.35 1.08
N VAL A 107 14.40 -2.17 0.58
CA VAL A 107 15.75 -1.71 0.20
C VAL A 107 15.69 -0.64 -0.90
N GLY A 108 14.82 -0.80 -1.89
CA GLY A 108 14.62 0.21 -2.94
C GLY A 108 14.09 1.54 -2.40
N ALA A 109 13.15 1.50 -1.46
CA ALA A 109 12.60 2.70 -0.83
C ALA A 109 13.64 3.42 0.04
N GLN A 110 14.45 2.67 0.79
CA GLN A 110 15.56 3.23 1.56
C GLN A 110 16.59 3.92 0.67
N ALA A 111 16.90 3.34 -0.49
CA ALA A 111 17.86 3.90 -1.45
C ALA A 111 17.44 5.27 -2.03
N VAL A 112 16.14 5.61 -2.00
CA VAL A 112 15.63 6.93 -2.41
C VAL A 112 15.35 7.86 -1.23
N GLY A 113 15.69 7.46 0.00
CA GLY A 113 15.56 8.31 1.20
C GLY A 113 14.25 8.14 1.98
N MET A 114 13.39 7.19 1.64
CA MET A 114 12.16 6.96 2.40
C MET A 114 12.44 6.29 3.74
N THR A 115 11.67 6.66 4.77
CA THR A 115 11.56 5.85 5.98
C THR A 115 10.78 4.59 5.64
N THR A 116 11.15 3.44 6.20
CA THR A 116 10.53 2.16 5.81
C THR A 116 10.16 1.29 6.99
N VAL A 117 9.06 0.56 6.86
CA VAL A 117 8.70 -0.54 7.75
C VAL A 117 8.54 -1.81 6.92
N HIS A 118 9.34 -2.84 7.23
CA HIS A 118 9.16 -4.17 6.63
C HIS A 118 7.93 -4.84 7.24
N PHE A 119 6.92 -5.10 6.41
CA PHE A 119 5.65 -5.62 6.86
C PHE A 119 5.71 -7.11 7.16
N ASP A 120 5.49 -7.48 8.42
CA ASP A 120 5.35 -8.87 8.83
C ASP A 120 3.90 -9.32 8.64
N VAL A 121 3.69 -10.17 7.64
CA VAL A 121 2.39 -10.75 7.26
C VAL A 121 1.77 -11.57 8.41
N ALA A 122 2.61 -12.16 9.29
CA ALA A 122 2.18 -12.93 10.45
C ALA A 122 1.82 -12.02 11.64
N HIS A 123 2.43 -10.84 11.75
CA HIS A 123 2.22 -9.88 12.84
C HIS A 123 1.81 -8.49 12.32
N PRO A 124 0.68 -8.38 11.58
CA PRO A 124 0.31 -7.14 10.88
C PRO A 124 0.13 -5.95 11.81
N ARG A 125 -0.39 -6.17 13.03
CA ARG A 125 -0.60 -5.11 14.02
C ARG A 125 0.71 -4.41 14.38
N GLN A 126 1.78 -5.17 14.64
CA GLN A 126 3.06 -4.62 15.02
C GLN A 126 3.62 -3.73 13.90
N SER A 127 3.61 -4.22 12.65
CA SER A 127 4.10 -3.43 11.52
C SER A 127 3.31 -2.13 11.32
N TYR A 128 2.00 -2.12 11.58
CA TYR A 128 1.22 -0.88 11.52
C TYR A 128 1.50 0.05 12.71
N GLU A 129 1.70 -0.48 13.92
CA GLU A 129 2.12 0.30 15.09
C GLU A 129 3.48 0.96 14.85
N ASP A 130 4.44 0.24 14.26
CA ASP A 130 5.75 0.77 13.89
C ASP A 130 5.63 1.89 12.84
N ALA A 131 4.77 1.71 11.83
CA ALA A 131 4.53 2.73 10.81
C ALA A 131 3.88 4.00 11.41
N LEU A 132 2.92 3.85 12.32
CA LEU A 132 2.28 4.98 13.01
C LEU A 132 3.25 5.73 13.93
N ALA A 133 4.17 5.02 14.58
CA ALA A 133 5.13 5.61 15.51
C ALA A 133 6.05 6.65 14.82
N HIS A 134 6.37 6.46 13.54
CA HIS A 134 7.13 7.45 12.75
C HIS A 134 6.41 8.80 12.59
N PHE A 135 5.10 8.84 12.76
CA PHE A 135 4.29 10.07 12.77
C PHE A 135 3.88 10.51 14.18
N GLY A 136 4.39 9.86 15.23
CA GLY A 136 3.96 10.09 16.61
C GLY A 136 2.53 9.64 16.91
N LEU A 137 1.93 8.82 16.02
CA LEU A 137 0.59 8.27 16.17
C LEU A 137 0.64 6.89 16.84
N ARG A 138 -0.50 6.47 17.39
CA ARG A 138 -0.66 5.16 18.04
C ARG A 138 -2.03 4.59 17.72
N TYR A 139 -2.17 3.27 17.83
CA TYR A 139 -3.50 2.66 17.90
C TYR A 139 -4.23 3.21 19.12
N GLN A 140 -5.48 3.63 18.90
CA GLN A 140 -6.42 3.88 19.98
C GLN A 140 -7.00 2.53 20.42
N GLU A 141 -7.10 2.32 21.73
CA GLU A 141 -7.72 1.10 22.31
C GLU A 141 -9.20 0.98 21.96
#